data_AF-A0A7X6NTT7-F1
#
_entry.id   AF-A0A7X6NTT7-F1
#
_cell.length_a   1.000
_cell.length_b   1.000
_cell.length_c   1.000
_cell.angle_alpha   90.00
_cell.angle_beta   90.00
_cell.angle_gamma   90.00
#
_symmetry.space_group_name_H-M   'P 1'
#
loop_
_entity.id
_entity.type
_entity.pdbx_description
1 polymer ?
#
loop_
_entity_poly.entity_id
_entity_poly.type
_entity_poly.pdbx_seq_one_letter_code
_entity_poly.pdbx_strand_id
1 'polypeptide(L)'
;MRPEVDPRKVFVIHGRNEPARKGLFAFRRAIGLEPIEWSEAITMTGQGSPYIGDVLNVAFGAAQAVVVLQTPDDVAHLHESLTYPGDPETSPQMQPRPNVLFEA
;
A
#
# COMPACT_ATOMS: atom_id res chain seq x y z
N MET A 1 10.05 13.40 -24.43
CA MET A 1 8.84 12.56 -24.41
C MET A 1 9.09 11.51 -23.34
N ARG A 2 8.32 11.47 -22.25
CA ARG A 2 8.45 10.35 -21.29
C ARG A 2 8.07 9.07 -22.06
N PRO A 3 8.79 7.95 -21.89
CA PRO A 3 8.35 6.69 -22.48
C PRO A 3 6.92 6.41 -22.01
N GLU A 4 6.07 5.98 -22.94
CA GLU A 4 4.68 5.67 -22.63
C GLU A 4 4.67 4.47 -21.68
N VAL A 5 4.09 4.67 -20.49
CA VAL A 5 3.97 3.63 -19.47
C VAL A 5 2.94 2.60 -19.97
N ASP A 6 3.22 1.31 -19.79
CA ASP A 6 2.25 0.27 -20.16
C ASP A 6 0.93 0.49 -19.38
N PRO A 7 -0.21 0.70 -20.07
CA PRO A 7 -1.47 1.03 -19.41
C PRO A 7 -1.97 -0.06 -18.47
N ARG A 8 -1.42 -1.27 -18.55
CA ARG A 8 -1.76 -2.42 -17.70
C ARG A 8 -0.99 -2.43 -16.39
N LYS A 9 0.14 -1.70 -16.29
CA LYS A 9 1.01 -1.72 -15.11
C LYS A 9 0.40 -0.92 -13.97
N VAL A 10 0.04 -1.59 -12.87
CA VAL A 10 -0.57 -0.96 -11.69
C VAL A 10 0.24 -1.27 -10.45
N PHE A 11 0.73 -0.26 -9.75
CA PHE A 11 1.45 -0.47 -8.49
C PHE A 11 0.48 -0.67 -7.33
N VAL A 12 0.89 -1.49 -6.35
CA VAL A 12 0.00 -1.98 -5.30
C VAL A 12 0.66 -1.86 -3.96
N ILE A 13 0.00 -1.14 -3.06
CA ILE A 13 0.45 -0.94 -1.69
C ILE A 13 -0.60 -1.58 -0.79
N HIS A 14 -0.18 -2.45 0.12
CA HIS A 14 -1.08 -3.19 0.99
C HIS A 14 -0.41 -3.52 2.33
N GLY A 15 -1.24 -3.81 3.34
CA GLY A 15 -0.78 -4.29 4.63
C GLY A 15 -0.49 -5.80 4.64
N ARG A 16 -0.67 -6.44 5.81
CA ARG A 16 -0.49 -7.87 6.07
C ARG A 16 -1.76 -8.70 5.90
N ASN A 17 -2.89 -8.12 5.53
CA ASN A 17 -4.12 -8.87 5.22
C ASN A 17 -4.00 -9.70 3.92
N GLU A 18 -3.44 -10.90 4.05
CA GLU A 18 -3.22 -11.83 2.94
C GLU A 18 -4.49 -12.21 2.16
N PRO A 19 -5.65 -12.48 2.78
CA PRO A 19 -6.89 -12.72 2.05
C PRO A 19 -7.28 -11.55 1.13
N ALA A 20 -7.26 -10.32 1.64
CA ALA A 20 -7.61 -9.13 0.87
C ALA A 20 -6.61 -8.89 -0.27
N ARG A 21 -5.30 -9.06 0.01
CA ARG A 21 -4.24 -9.00 -0.99
C ARG A 21 -4.51 -10.00 -2.12
N LYS A 22 -4.68 -11.29 -1.80
CA LYS A 22 -4.92 -12.34 -2.80
C LYS A 22 -6.16 -12.06 -3.65
N GLY A 23 -7.24 -11.59 -3.04
CA GLY A 23 -8.47 -11.20 -3.75
C GLY A 23 -8.23 -10.08 -4.76
N LEU A 24 -7.55 -9.00 -4.36
CA LEU A 24 -7.22 -7.88 -5.24
C LEU A 24 -6.32 -8.30 -6.41
N PHE A 25 -5.30 -9.12 -6.14
CA PHE A 25 -4.41 -9.65 -7.17
C PHE A 25 -5.15 -10.58 -8.14
N ALA A 26 -6.08 -11.41 -7.66
CA ALA A 26 -6.90 -12.26 -8.52
C ALA A 26 -7.84 -11.44 -9.41
N PHE A 27 -8.53 -10.45 -8.85
CA PHE A 27 -9.42 -9.55 -9.60
C PHE A 27 -8.68 -8.83 -10.72
N ARG A 28 -7.52 -8.24 -10.44
CA ARG A 28 -6.71 -7.52 -11.45
C ARG A 28 -6.27 -8.42 -12.60
N ARG A 29 -5.80 -9.63 -12.29
CA ARG A 29 -5.47 -10.62 -13.32
C ARG A 29 -6.67 -10.96 -14.19
N ALA A 30 -7.86 -11.08 -13.59
CA ALA A 30 -9.09 -11.36 -14.33
C ALA A 30 -9.51 -10.22 -15.28
N ILE A 31 -9.18 -8.97 -14.96
CA ILE A 31 -9.45 -7.80 -15.82
C ILE A 31 -8.26 -7.37 -16.69
N GLY A 32 -7.19 -8.19 -16.75
CA GLY A 32 -6.04 -7.95 -17.63
C GLY A 32 -5.05 -6.88 -17.14
N LEU A 33 -5.07 -6.52 -15.85
CA LEU A 33 -4.09 -5.62 -15.25
C LEU A 33 -2.89 -6.39 -14.69
N GLU A 34 -1.70 -5.80 -14.84
CA GLU A 34 -0.41 -6.34 -14.41
C GLU A 34 0.08 -5.62 -13.16
N PRO A 35 -0.07 -6.20 -11.96
CA PRO A 35 0.36 -5.56 -10.73
C PRO A 35 1.89 -5.53 -10.63
N ILE A 36 2.46 -4.38 -10.29
CA ILE A 36 3.83 -4.24 -9.82
C ILE A 36 3.83 -4.53 -8.32
N GLU A 37 4.52 -5.58 -7.91
CA GLU A 37 4.66 -5.93 -6.49
C GLU A 37 5.79 -5.13 -5.83
N TRP A 38 5.73 -5.00 -4.50
CA TRP A 38 6.78 -4.31 -3.72
C TRP A 38 8.18 -4.88 -3.99
N SER A 39 8.31 -6.20 -4.07
CA SER A 39 9.58 -6.87 -4.38
C SER A 39 10.07 -6.62 -5.80
N GLU A 40 9.16 -6.46 -6.75
CA GLU A 40 9.48 -6.04 -8.13
C GLU A 40 9.99 -4.60 -8.12
N ALA A 41 9.29 -3.69 -7.44
CA ALA A 41 9.71 -2.29 -7.29
C ALA A 41 11.09 -2.15 -6.61
N ILE A 42 11.38 -2.95 -5.58
CA ILE A 42 12.73 -3.03 -4.97
C ILE A 42 13.75 -3.43 -6.03
N THR A 43 13.48 -4.48 -6.80
CA THR A 43 14.39 -4.99 -7.82
C THR A 43 14.65 -3.96 -8.92
N MET A 44 13.61 -3.21 -9.31
CA MET A 44 13.71 -2.15 -10.32
C MET A 44 14.62 -1.00 -9.88
N THR A 45 14.89 -0.82 -8.58
CA THR A 45 15.86 0.17 -8.11
C THR A 45 17.31 -0.18 -8.48
N GLY A 46 17.60 -1.46 -8.71
CA GLY A 46 18.97 -1.96 -8.92
C GLY A 46 19.88 -1.86 -7.68
N GLN A 47 19.33 -1.50 -6.51
CA GLN A 47 20.09 -1.32 -5.27
C GLN A 47 19.94 -2.54 -4.36
N GLY A 48 20.99 -2.89 -3.62
CA GLY A 48 20.94 -4.01 -2.67
C GLY A 48 20.10 -3.73 -1.42
N SER A 49 19.99 -2.46 -1.01
CA SER A 49 19.19 -2.01 0.13
C SER A 49 18.67 -0.58 -0.13
N PRO A 50 17.64 -0.42 -0.98
CA PRO A 50 17.15 0.89 -1.35
C PRO A 50 16.48 1.63 -0.21
N TYR A 51 16.57 2.96 -0.23
CA TYR A 51 15.71 3.80 0.59
C TYR A 51 14.27 3.69 0.05
N ILE A 52 13.28 3.75 0.94
CA ILE A 52 11.89 3.53 0.57
C ILE A 52 11.38 4.52 -0.48
N GLY A 53 11.84 5.78 -0.41
CA GLY A 53 11.52 6.79 -1.43
C GLY A 53 12.06 6.45 -2.82
N ASP A 54 13.19 5.73 -2.92
CA ASP A 54 13.74 5.30 -4.21
C ASP A 54 12.86 4.21 -4.84
N VAL A 55 12.36 3.27 -4.02
CA VAL A 55 11.40 2.25 -4.45
C VAL A 55 10.12 2.91 -4.98
N LEU A 56 9.58 3.89 -4.25
CA LEU A 56 8.38 4.63 -4.65
C LEU A 56 8.61 5.42 -5.95
N ASN A 57 9.73 6.13 -6.08
CA ASN A 57 10.06 6.89 -7.29
C ASN A 57 10.08 6.00 -8.54
N VAL A 58 10.70 4.82 -8.44
CA VAL A 58 10.77 3.87 -9.56
C VAL A 58 9.41 3.25 -9.85
N ALA A 59 8.64 2.88 -8.82
CA ALA A 59 7.30 2.34 -8.98
C ALA A 59 6.34 3.34 -9.64
N PHE A 60 6.31 4.59 -9.17
CA PHE A 60 5.47 5.65 -9.73
C PHE A 60 5.89 6.04 -11.15
N GLY A 61 7.18 5.96 -11.47
CA GLY A 61 7.66 6.18 -12.84
C GLY A 61 7.23 5.09 -13.83
N ALA A 62 6.93 3.88 -13.35
CA ALA A 62 6.63 2.71 -14.16
C ALA A 62 5.15 2.26 -14.11
N ALA A 63 4.35 2.84 -13.21
CA ALA A 63 2.95 2.48 -13.03
C ALA A 63 2.01 3.49 -13.71
N GLN A 64 1.01 2.97 -14.42
CA GLN A 64 -0.09 3.78 -14.94
C GLN A 64 -1.02 4.26 -13.83
N ALA A 65 -1.18 3.46 -12.77
CA ALA A 65 -2.00 3.77 -11.61
C ALA A 65 -1.45 3.13 -10.35
N VAL A 66 -1.82 3.67 -9.19
CA VAL A 66 -1.49 3.14 -7.87
C VAL A 66 -2.78 2.73 -7.17
N VAL A 67 -2.79 1.53 -6.59
CA VAL A 67 -3.88 1.02 -5.75
C VAL A 67 -3.37 0.83 -4.33
N VAL A 68 -3.94 1.60 -3.40
CA VAL A 68 -3.64 1.51 -1.97
C VAL A 68 -4.76 0.73 -1.31
N LEU A 69 -4.46 -0.49 -0.85
CA LEU A 69 -5.41 -1.36 -0.19
C LEU A 69 -5.35 -1.13 1.33
N GLN A 70 -6.28 -0.32 1.81
CA GLN A 70 -6.45 0.02 3.23
C GLN A 70 -7.32 -1.03 3.92
N THR A 71 -6.68 -1.97 4.61
CA THR A 71 -7.34 -3.02 5.39
C THR A 71 -7.19 -2.77 6.89
N PRO A 72 -8.13 -3.25 7.74
CA PRO A 72 -8.07 -3.12 9.19
C PRO A 72 -6.99 -4.02 9.79
N ASP A 73 -5.72 -3.63 9.65
CA ASP A 73 -4.57 -4.49 9.95
C ASP A 73 -4.00 -4.26 11.35
N ASP A 74 -3.93 -3.00 11.76
CA ASP A 74 -3.45 -2.60 13.07
C ASP A 74 -4.63 -2.20 13.95
N VAL A 75 -4.44 -2.33 15.26
CA VAL A 75 -5.38 -1.89 16.28
C VAL A 75 -4.80 -0.66 16.95
N ALA A 76 -5.58 0.40 17.09
CA ALA A 76 -5.20 1.60 17.84
C ALA A 76 -6.35 2.08 18.73
N HIS A 77 -5.99 2.92 19.70
CA HIS A 77 -6.92 3.65 20.54
C HIS A 77 -6.28 4.98 20.92
N LEU A 78 -7.12 5.97 21.19
CA LEU A 78 -6.70 7.29 21.65
C LEU A 78 -6.05 7.17 23.02
N HIS A 79 -4.96 7.90 23.21
CA HIS A 79 -4.30 7.99 24.51
C HIS A 79 -5.26 8.56 25.56
N GLU A 80 -5.34 7.92 26.73
CA GLU A 80 -6.35 8.24 27.76
C GLU A 80 -6.29 9.69 28.26
N SER A 81 -5.13 10.34 28.22
CA SER A 81 -5.02 11.75 28.63
C SER A 81 -5.63 12.74 27.63
N LEU A 82 -5.98 12.29 26.43
CA LEU A 82 -6.52 13.12 25.35
C LEU A 82 -8.04 12.91 25.17
N THR A 83 -8.66 12.12 26.04
CA THR A 83 -10.05 11.69 25.90
C THR A 83 -11.03 12.52 26.73
N TYR A 84 -12.33 12.25 26.55
CA TYR A 84 -13.42 12.75 27.39
C TYR A 84 -14.26 11.60 27.96
N PRO A 85 -15.05 11.82 29.04
CA PRO A 85 -15.90 10.77 29.60
C PRO A 85 -16.87 10.19 28.56
N GLY A 86 -16.78 8.88 28.32
CA GLY A 86 -17.63 8.16 27.36
C GLY A 86 -17.12 8.17 25.91
N ASP A 87 -15.91 8.65 25.67
CA ASP A 87 -15.30 8.67 24.35
C ASP A 87 -15.02 7.25 23.81
N PRO A 88 -15.63 6.86 22.68
CA PRO A 88 -15.44 5.53 22.09
C PRO A 88 -14.04 5.32 21.52
N GLU A 89 -13.25 6.38 21.31
CA GLU A 89 -11.90 6.27 20.72
C GLU A 89 -10.87 5.67 21.68
N THR A 90 -11.18 5.58 22.97
CA THR A 90 -10.36 4.82 23.95
C THR A 90 -10.50 3.31 23.81
N SER A 91 -11.53 2.84 23.11
CA SER A 91 -11.69 1.42 22.80
C SER A 91 -10.84 1.03 21.59
N PRO A 92 -10.35 -0.22 21.52
CA PRO A 92 -9.64 -0.72 20.34
C PRO A 92 -10.42 -0.51 19.04
N GLN A 93 -9.87 0.32 18.14
CA GLN A 93 -10.36 0.55 16.79
C GLN A 93 -9.41 -0.07 15.77
N MET A 94 -9.97 -0.56 14.68
CA MET A 94 -9.19 -1.10 13.58
C MET A 94 -8.78 0.00 12.60
N GLN A 95 -7.54 -0.06 12.10
CA GLN A 95 -7.05 0.89 11.11
C GLN A 95 -6.05 0.24 10.13
N PRO A 96 -5.80 0.85 8.97
CA PRO A 96 -4.67 0.50 8.13
C PRO A 96 -3.34 0.70 8.86
N ARG A 97 -2.33 -0.06 8.43
CA ARG A 97 -0.97 0.10 8.96
C ARG A 97 -0.45 1.51 8.66
N PRO A 98 0.24 2.18 9.59
CA PRO A 98 0.81 3.51 9.35
C PRO A 98 1.65 3.60 8.08
N ASN A 99 2.48 2.59 7.79
CA ASN A 99 3.27 2.53 6.55
C ASN A 99 2.39 2.56 5.29
N VAL A 100 1.21 1.92 5.30
CA VAL A 100 0.25 1.98 4.17
C VAL A 100 -0.45 3.34 4.10
N LEU A 101 -0.52 4.09 5.21
CA LEU A 101 -1.10 5.44 5.22
C LEU A 101 -0.11 6.51 4.75
N PHE A 102 1.17 6.39 5.11
CA PHE A 102 2.17 7.44 4.92
C PHE A 102 3.12 7.20 3.73
N GLU A 103 3.31 5.95 3.31
CA GLU A 103 4.22 5.58 2.22
C GLU A 103 3.46 5.30 0.91
N ALA A 104 2.16 5.60 0.89
CA ALA A 104 1.25 5.34 -0.21
C ALA A 104 1.24 6.42 -1.31
#